data_AF-A0A6I3GRW9-F1
#
_entry.id   AF-A0A6I3GRW9-F1
#
_cell.length_a   1.000
_cell.length_b   1.000
_cell.length_c   1.000
_cell.angle_alpha   90.00
_cell.angle_beta   90.00
_cell.angle_gamma   90.00
#
_symmetry.space_group_name_H-M   'P 1'
#
loop_
_entity.id
_entity.type
_entity.pdbx_description
1 polymer ?
#
loop_
_entity_poly.entity_id
_entity_poly.type
_entity_poly.pdbx_seq_one_letter_code
_entity_poly.pdbx_strand_id
1 'polypeptide(L)'
;MASSVETPDFAKNIKFLGHTLQGDRADGMQLMVHKGYAYVSHMFSNGFTVIDVRDPRKPIPGKYYPAAPGTWNIHMQVGDDMLLVISAANLFAAIPNEADYYGQSFGEIFMKRPKDYEAGMRVYDLKDPANPREIGFMEVDGVGLHRIWYTGGRWAYASALLTGFTDYMFITIDMQDPAKPKLVGKWWIPGQNIAAGEKPSWDPLKWRYGHHHSVISGDTAYGAWRDGSLVILDVKDRANPELIVHKQWSPPFEGGTHSPLPIPNRNLLLVGDEGTMDDCQDGIKRIWVFD
;
A
#
# COMPACT_ATOMS: atom_id res chain seq x y z
N MET A 1 -18.08 33.62 1.70
CA MET A 1 -18.48 33.30 3.09
C MET A 1 -17.47 32.30 3.63
N ALA A 2 -16.95 32.48 4.85
CA ALA A 2 -16.11 31.46 5.46
C ALA A 2 -16.99 30.22 5.67
N SER A 3 -16.61 29.07 5.09
CA SER A 3 -17.30 27.82 5.43
C SER A 3 -17.11 27.62 6.93
N SER A 4 -18.21 27.53 7.68
CA SER A 4 -18.16 27.20 9.09
C SER A 4 -17.42 25.87 9.20
N VAL A 5 -16.30 25.88 9.91
CA VAL A 5 -15.56 24.67 10.24
C VAL A 5 -16.55 23.72 10.93
N GLU A 6 -16.80 22.54 10.35
CA GLU A 6 -17.73 21.55 10.90
C GLU A 6 -17.43 21.26 12.37
N THR A 7 -18.47 21.01 13.17
CA THR A 7 -18.29 20.61 14.57
C THR A 7 -18.10 19.10 14.61
N PRO A 8 -16.96 18.58 15.10
CA PRO A 8 -16.74 17.14 15.18
C PRO A 8 -17.68 16.50 16.22
N ASP A 9 -18.14 15.28 15.94
CA ASP A 9 -18.97 14.50 16.88
C ASP A 9 -18.24 14.21 18.20
N PHE A 10 -16.92 14.06 18.15
CA PHE A 10 -16.06 13.89 19.32
C PHE A 10 -14.68 14.50 19.11
N ALA A 11 -14.19 15.24 20.11
CA ALA A 11 -12.81 15.73 20.16
C ALA A 11 -12.34 15.81 21.61
N LYS A 12 -11.19 15.19 21.92
CA LYS A 12 -10.53 15.29 23.24
C LYS A 12 -9.07 15.65 23.04
N ASN A 13 -8.62 16.74 23.65
CA ASN A 13 -7.25 17.25 23.55
C ASN A 13 -6.76 17.54 22.12
N ILE A 14 -7.69 17.70 21.17
CA ILE A 14 -7.43 18.07 19.78
C ILE A 14 -8.35 19.24 19.40
N LYS A 15 -7.90 20.07 18.47
CA LYS A 15 -8.69 21.18 17.92
C LYS A 15 -8.84 20.99 16.42
N PHE A 16 -10.07 20.93 15.96
CA PHE A 16 -10.38 20.89 14.54
C PHE A 16 -10.08 22.25 13.90
N LEU A 17 -9.30 22.26 12.81
CA LEU A 17 -8.83 23.50 12.16
C LEU A 17 -9.61 23.80 10.88
N GLY A 18 -9.90 22.79 10.08
CA GLY A 18 -10.57 22.90 8.78
C GLY A 18 -10.66 21.53 8.13
N HIS A 19 -11.48 21.44 7.07
CA HIS A 19 -11.64 20.25 6.26
C HIS A 19 -12.00 20.63 4.83
N THR A 20 -12.04 19.63 3.96
CA THR A 20 -12.52 19.76 2.59
C THR A 20 -13.13 18.45 2.14
N LEU A 21 -14.08 18.51 1.21
CA LEU A 21 -14.65 17.35 0.53
C LEU A 21 -13.75 16.85 -0.62
N GLN A 22 -12.50 17.32 -0.69
CA GLN A 22 -11.47 16.84 -1.61
C GLN A 22 -11.86 16.98 -3.09
N GLY A 23 -12.63 18.03 -3.40
CA GLY A 23 -13.21 18.27 -4.72
C GLY A 23 -14.37 17.32 -5.00
N ASP A 24 -15.25 17.14 -4.03
CA ASP A 24 -16.40 16.23 -4.03
C ASP A 24 -16.03 14.74 -4.20
N ARG A 25 -14.85 14.36 -3.71
CA ARG A 25 -14.29 12.99 -3.68
C ARG A 25 -13.91 12.62 -2.25
N ALA A 26 -14.90 12.53 -1.37
CA ALA A 26 -14.68 12.31 0.06
C ALA A 26 -14.38 10.82 0.39
N ASP A 27 -13.60 10.15 -0.45
CA ASP A 27 -13.24 8.74 -0.37
C ASP A 27 -11.71 8.51 -0.31
N GLY A 28 -11.02 9.48 0.30
CA GLY A 28 -9.58 9.47 0.47
C GLY A 28 -9.08 8.28 1.29
N MET A 29 -7.99 7.64 0.84
CA MET A 29 -7.41 6.44 1.46
C MET A 29 -6.00 6.68 1.98
N GLN A 30 -5.04 6.97 1.10
CA GLN A 30 -3.67 7.34 1.47
C GLN A 30 -3.49 8.85 1.35
N LEU A 31 -2.78 9.45 2.30
CA LEU A 31 -2.46 10.87 2.33
C LEU A 31 -0.93 11.06 2.43
N MET A 32 -0.37 11.89 1.55
CA MET A 32 1.00 12.38 1.65
C MET A 32 1.02 13.90 1.63
N VAL A 33 1.96 14.54 2.35
CA VAL A 33 2.10 16.00 2.36
C VAL A 33 3.52 16.39 1.97
N HIS A 34 3.65 17.34 1.04
CA HIS A 34 4.93 17.85 0.58
C HIS A 34 4.83 19.31 0.14
N LYS A 35 5.77 20.14 0.62
CA LYS A 35 5.85 21.58 0.30
C LYS A 35 4.51 22.35 0.41
N GLY A 36 3.67 21.98 1.38
CA GLY A 36 2.37 22.62 1.62
C GLY A 36 1.21 22.09 0.78
N TYR A 37 1.41 21.02 0.02
CA TYR A 37 0.37 20.34 -0.75
C TYR A 37 0.16 18.92 -0.22
N ALA A 38 -1.09 18.52 -0.12
CA ALA A 38 -1.51 17.16 0.20
C ALA A 38 -1.88 16.42 -1.08
N TYR A 39 -1.46 15.16 -1.20
CA TYR A 39 -1.82 14.22 -2.26
C TYR A 39 -2.65 13.12 -1.62
N VAL A 40 -3.88 12.96 -2.08
CA VAL A 40 -4.84 12.00 -1.51
C VAL A 40 -5.27 11.02 -2.57
N SER A 41 -4.98 9.72 -2.39
CA SER A 41 -5.54 8.67 -3.24
C SER A 41 -7.00 8.44 -2.91
N HIS A 42 -7.78 8.02 -3.92
CA HIS A 42 -9.20 7.76 -3.77
C HIS A 42 -9.51 6.29 -4.01
N MET A 43 -10.26 5.69 -3.07
CA MET A 43 -10.61 4.27 -3.14
C MET A 43 -11.69 3.98 -4.19
N PHE A 44 -12.74 4.79 -4.27
CA PHE A 44 -13.91 4.56 -5.11
C PHE A 44 -13.89 5.45 -6.36
N SER A 45 -13.48 6.70 -6.22
CA SER A 45 -13.29 7.65 -7.31
C SER A 45 -12.08 7.27 -8.20
N ASN A 46 -11.15 6.47 -7.67
CA ASN A 46 -9.85 6.13 -8.25
C ASN A 46 -8.95 7.36 -8.46
N GLY A 47 -7.65 7.15 -8.73
CA GLY A 47 -6.70 8.24 -8.94
C GLY A 47 -6.39 9.01 -7.65
N PHE A 48 -5.98 10.28 -7.79
CA PHE A 48 -5.63 11.13 -6.64
C PHE A 48 -5.95 12.60 -6.83
N THR A 49 -6.24 13.31 -5.73
CA THR A 49 -6.42 14.78 -5.71
C THR A 49 -5.22 15.46 -5.07
N VAL A 50 -4.79 16.59 -5.64
CA VAL A 50 -3.85 17.53 -5.02
C VAL A 50 -4.65 18.59 -4.27
N ILE A 51 -4.31 18.84 -3.01
CA ILE A 51 -4.99 19.81 -2.14
C ILE A 51 -3.94 20.78 -1.62
N ASP A 52 -4.18 22.09 -1.79
CA ASP A 52 -3.35 23.11 -1.14
C ASP A 52 -3.72 23.16 0.36
N VAL A 53 -2.74 22.84 1.20
CA VAL A 53 -2.88 22.80 2.66
C VAL A 53 -1.94 23.79 3.36
N ARG A 54 -1.44 24.81 2.63
CA ARG A 54 -0.60 25.87 3.21
C ARG A 54 -1.31 26.67 4.29
N ASP A 55 -2.63 26.84 4.16
CA ASP A 55 -3.50 27.22 5.26
C ASP A 55 -4.34 26.00 5.70
N PRO A 56 -3.98 25.32 6.81
CA PRO A 56 -4.72 24.14 7.27
C PRO A 56 -6.14 24.46 7.76
N ARG A 57 -6.49 25.75 7.93
CA ARG A 57 -7.86 26.16 8.26
C ARG A 57 -8.76 26.25 7.02
N LYS A 58 -8.15 26.29 5.84
CA LYS A 58 -8.85 26.42 4.57
C LYS A 58 -8.14 25.57 3.50
N PRO A 59 -8.16 24.23 3.62
CA PRO A 59 -7.62 23.38 2.58
C PRO A 59 -8.41 23.57 1.27
N ILE A 60 -7.70 23.77 0.16
CA ILE A 60 -8.29 24.07 -1.15
C ILE A 60 -8.00 22.90 -2.11
N PRO A 61 -9.01 22.11 -2.50
CA PRO A 61 -8.84 21.10 -3.54
C PRO A 61 -8.39 21.75 -4.85
N GLY A 62 -7.30 21.22 -5.39
CA GLY A 62 -6.76 21.57 -6.70
C GLY A 62 -7.09 20.49 -7.72
N LYS A 63 -6.10 20.14 -8.53
CA LYS A 63 -6.27 19.22 -9.67
C LYS A 63 -6.46 17.77 -9.21
N TYR A 64 -7.36 17.07 -9.89
CA TYR A 64 -7.56 15.63 -9.81
C TYR A 64 -6.85 14.91 -10.96
N TYR A 65 -6.22 13.78 -10.65
CA TYR A 65 -5.49 12.92 -11.57
C TYR A 65 -6.21 11.56 -11.60
N PRO A 66 -7.01 11.26 -12.64
CA PRO A 66 -7.73 10.00 -12.72
C PRO A 66 -6.78 8.82 -12.93
N ALA A 67 -7.13 7.67 -12.35
CA ALA A 67 -6.53 6.41 -12.75
C ALA A 67 -6.91 6.06 -14.19
N ALA A 68 -6.12 5.23 -14.85
CA ALA A 68 -6.55 4.58 -16.09
C ALA A 68 -7.79 3.69 -15.83
N PRO A 69 -8.63 3.41 -16.85
CA PRO A 69 -9.74 2.47 -16.72
C PRO A 69 -9.31 1.14 -16.08
N GLY A 70 -10.19 0.56 -15.25
CA GLY A 70 -9.94 -0.70 -14.56
C GLY A 70 -8.82 -0.67 -13.51
N THR A 71 -8.17 0.49 -13.29
CA THR A 71 -6.97 0.62 -12.46
C THR A 71 -7.26 1.28 -11.13
N TRP A 72 -6.57 0.81 -10.10
CA TRP A 72 -6.68 1.28 -8.73
C TRP A 72 -5.37 1.93 -8.28
N ASN A 73 -5.47 3.11 -7.66
CA ASN A 73 -4.32 3.89 -7.18
C ASN A 73 -4.42 4.16 -5.67
N ILE A 74 -4.70 3.13 -4.88
CA ILE A 74 -4.99 3.24 -3.44
C ILE A 74 -3.83 3.70 -2.56
N HIS A 75 -2.58 3.54 -3.01
CA HIS A 75 -1.42 3.89 -2.21
C HIS A 75 -0.44 4.75 -2.99
N MET A 76 0.21 5.66 -2.27
CA MET A 76 1.22 6.55 -2.79
C MET A 76 2.25 6.91 -1.71
N GLN A 77 3.43 7.35 -2.13
CA GLN A 77 4.42 7.88 -1.21
C GLN A 77 5.24 9.00 -1.85
N VAL A 78 5.64 9.96 -1.02
CA VAL A 78 6.45 11.11 -1.44
C VAL A 78 7.84 11.02 -0.83
N GLY A 79 8.86 11.26 -1.65
CA GLY A 79 10.26 11.41 -1.27
C GLY A 79 11.05 12.13 -2.36
N ASP A 80 12.03 12.96 -2.01
CA ASP A 80 12.92 13.68 -2.93
C ASP A 80 12.22 14.36 -4.12
N ASP A 81 11.18 15.18 -3.86
CA ASP A 81 10.40 15.86 -4.90
C ASP A 81 9.76 14.90 -5.92
N MET A 82 9.46 13.66 -5.52
CA MET A 82 8.74 12.70 -6.32
C MET A 82 7.54 12.13 -5.56
N LEU A 83 6.48 11.85 -6.30
CA LEU A 83 5.32 11.08 -5.85
C LEU A 83 5.30 9.75 -6.60
N LEU A 84 5.39 8.65 -5.87
CA LEU A 84 5.19 7.30 -6.42
C LEU A 84 3.75 6.89 -6.18
N VAL A 85 3.06 6.45 -7.23
CA VAL A 85 1.66 6.01 -7.16
C VAL A 85 1.58 4.58 -7.67
N ILE A 86 1.02 3.68 -6.88
CA ILE A 86 0.81 2.28 -7.29
C ILE A 86 -0.29 2.21 -8.36
N SER A 87 -0.16 1.32 -9.32
CA SER A 87 -1.23 0.89 -10.23
C SER A 87 -1.45 -0.60 -10.08
N ALA A 88 -2.71 -1.00 -9.86
CA ALA A 88 -3.14 -2.40 -9.87
C ALA A 88 -4.53 -2.54 -10.46
N ALA A 89 -4.92 -3.77 -10.80
CA ALA A 89 -6.31 -4.07 -11.10
C ALA A 89 -7.21 -3.60 -9.96
N ASN A 90 -8.34 -2.96 -10.29
CA ASN A 90 -9.34 -2.64 -9.30
C ASN A 90 -10.05 -3.92 -8.85
N LEU A 91 -9.48 -4.53 -7.81
CA LEU A 91 -9.97 -5.77 -7.21
C LEU A 91 -11.31 -5.57 -6.52
N PHE A 92 -11.50 -4.43 -5.88
CA PHE A 92 -12.74 -4.11 -5.15
C PHE A 92 -13.94 -3.97 -6.09
N ALA A 93 -13.75 -3.36 -7.28
CA ALA A 93 -14.79 -3.29 -8.30
C ALA A 93 -15.02 -4.64 -9.01
N ALA A 94 -14.02 -5.51 -9.04
CA ALA A 94 -14.10 -6.81 -9.71
C ALA A 94 -14.66 -7.94 -8.84
N ILE A 95 -14.68 -7.75 -7.52
CA ILE A 95 -15.11 -8.75 -6.55
C ILE A 95 -16.37 -8.23 -5.85
N PRO A 96 -17.54 -8.85 -6.09
CA PRO A 96 -18.83 -8.28 -5.70
C PRO A 96 -19.11 -8.31 -4.18
N ASN A 97 -18.33 -9.07 -3.41
CA ASN A 97 -18.49 -9.22 -1.97
C ASN A 97 -17.17 -8.98 -1.25
N GLU A 98 -17.18 -8.11 -0.24
CA GLU A 98 -16.03 -7.76 0.58
C GLU A 98 -15.44 -8.98 1.31
N ALA A 99 -16.29 -9.91 1.76
CA ALA A 99 -15.82 -11.15 2.38
C ALA A 99 -14.97 -11.99 1.41
N ASP A 100 -15.33 -12.00 0.12
CA ASP A 100 -14.57 -12.72 -0.91
C ASP A 100 -13.26 -11.98 -1.26
N TYR A 101 -13.24 -10.65 -1.11
CA TYR A 101 -12.04 -9.84 -1.26
C TYR A 101 -11.01 -10.11 -0.15
N TYR A 102 -11.46 -10.46 1.06
CA TYR A 102 -10.56 -10.71 2.18
C TYR A 102 -10.32 -12.19 2.49
N GLY A 103 -11.14 -13.11 1.98
CA GLY A 103 -11.12 -14.53 2.36
C GLY A 103 -10.24 -15.47 1.52
N GLN A 104 -9.72 -15.04 0.37
CA GLN A 104 -8.97 -15.94 -0.53
C GLN A 104 -7.88 -15.22 -1.34
N SER A 105 -6.87 -15.98 -1.76
CA SER A 105 -5.79 -15.48 -2.61
C SER A 105 -6.24 -15.23 -4.06
N PHE A 106 -5.67 -14.22 -4.73
CA PHE A 106 -6.18 -13.71 -6.02
C PHE A 106 -5.40 -14.12 -7.26
N GLY A 107 -4.19 -14.64 -7.11
CA GLY A 107 -3.29 -14.92 -8.23
C GLY A 107 -3.94 -15.72 -9.35
N GLU A 108 -4.57 -16.84 -9.00
CA GLU A 108 -5.20 -17.73 -9.98
C GLU A 108 -6.46 -17.16 -10.62
N ILE A 109 -7.21 -16.32 -9.88
CA ILE A 109 -8.43 -15.65 -10.37
C ILE A 109 -8.04 -14.67 -11.48
N PHE A 110 -6.98 -13.89 -11.27
CA PHE A 110 -6.58 -12.84 -12.20
C PHE A 110 -5.83 -13.33 -13.43
N MET A 111 -5.20 -14.52 -13.38
CA MET A 111 -4.63 -15.15 -14.58
C MET A 111 -5.66 -15.41 -15.69
N LYS A 112 -6.96 -15.46 -15.36
CA LYS A 112 -8.05 -15.74 -16.31
C LYS A 112 -8.80 -14.49 -16.77
N ARG A 113 -8.50 -13.32 -16.20
CA ARG A 113 -9.18 -12.06 -16.53
C ARG A 113 -8.51 -11.37 -17.73
N PRO A 114 -9.28 -10.84 -18.71
CA PRO A 114 -8.73 -9.94 -19.72
C PRO A 114 -8.02 -8.73 -19.06
N LYS A 115 -6.83 -8.36 -19.52
CA LYS A 115 -6.11 -7.19 -18.99
C LYS A 115 -6.74 -5.90 -19.52
N ASP A 116 -7.62 -5.32 -18.72
CA ASP A 116 -8.33 -4.05 -18.94
C ASP A 116 -7.86 -2.94 -17.98
N TYR A 117 -6.64 -3.09 -17.42
CA TYR A 117 -6.06 -2.23 -16.40
C TYR A 117 -4.54 -2.09 -16.57
N GLU A 118 -3.95 -1.14 -15.86
CA GLU A 118 -2.51 -0.97 -15.73
C GLU A 118 -1.99 -1.57 -14.42
N ALA A 119 -0.83 -2.22 -14.50
CA ALA A 119 -0.16 -2.87 -13.37
C ALA A 119 1.25 -2.32 -13.25
N GLY A 120 1.60 -1.72 -12.11
CA GLY A 120 2.93 -1.15 -11.94
C GLY A 120 3.00 0.01 -10.97
N MET A 121 3.91 0.94 -11.26
CA MET A 121 4.14 2.15 -10.48
C MET A 121 4.32 3.35 -11.40
N ARG A 122 3.55 4.40 -11.17
CA ARG A 122 3.73 5.71 -11.80
C ARG A 122 4.65 6.58 -10.95
N VAL A 123 5.47 7.39 -11.62
CA VAL A 123 6.37 8.35 -10.99
C VAL A 123 6.00 9.75 -11.45
N TYR A 124 5.71 10.63 -10.50
CA TYR A 124 5.46 12.04 -10.76
C TYR A 124 6.58 12.90 -10.16
N ASP A 125 7.07 13.86 -10.93
CA ASP A 125 7.92 14.96 -10.49
C ASP A 125 7.04 16.02 -9.78
N LEU A 126 7.51 16.48 -8.61
CA LEU A 126 6.86 17.47 -7.76
C LEU A 126 7.64 18.80 -7.67
N LYS A 127 8.39 19.19 -8.71
CA LYS A 127 9.03 20.52 -8.76
C LYS A 127 7.99 21.64 -8.66
N ASP A 128 6.84 21.46 -9.31
CA ASP A 128 5.62 22.20 -9.02
C ASP A 128 4.66 21.30 -8.22
N PRO A 129 4.62 21.42 -6.88
CA PRO A 129 3.82 20.53 -6.05
C PRO A 129 2.32 20.67 -6.26
N ALA A 130 1.84 21.79 -6.82
CA ALA A 130 0.43 21.98 -7.19
C ALA A 130 0.07 21.20 -8.46
N ASN A 131 1.06 20.95 -9.33
CA ASN A 131 0.88 20.34 -10.64
C ASN A 131 1.86 19.17 -10.87
N PRO A 132 1.68 18.02 -10.18
CA PRO A 132 2.46 16.82 -10.41
C PRO A 132 2.55 16.47 -11.89
N ARG A 133 3.77 16.21 -12.37
CA ARG A 133 4.03 15.85 -13.76
C ARG A 133 4.55 14.43 -13.82
N GLU A 134 3.81 13.55 -14.50
CA GLU A 134 4.28 12.19 -14.71
C GLU A 134 5.58 12.17 -15.52
N ILE A 135 6.55 11.39 -15.06
CA ILE A 135 7.88 11.25 -15.69
C ILE A 135 8.23 9.82 -16.06
N GLY A 136 7.51 8.83 -15.53
CA GLY A 136 7.80 7.43 -15.78
C GLY A 136 6.70 6.50 -15.30
N PHE A 137 6.67 5.31 -15.88
CA PHE A 137 5.84 4.20 -15.48
C PHE A 137 6.66 2.92 -15.50
N MET A 138 6.76 2.23 -14.37
CA MET A 138 7.34 0.91 -14.26
C MET A 138 6.22 -0.12 -14.33
N GLU A 139 6.04 -0.71 -15.51
CA GLU A 139 5.08 -1.80 -15.69
C GLU A 139 5.57 -3.08 -15.00
N VAL A 140 4.62 -3.82 -14.42
CA VAL A 140 4.83 -5.20 -13.97
C VAL A 140 3.77 -6.11 -14.60
N ASP A 141 4.06 -7.40 -14.64
CA ASP A 141 3.07 -8.42 -14.98
C ASP A 141 2.14 -8.70 -13.79
N GLY A 142 1.09 -9.49 -14.02
CA GLY A 142 0.11 -9.82 -12.99
C GLY A 142 -0.83 -8.66 -12.65
N VAL A 143 -1.27 -8.62 -11.39
CA VAL A 143 -2.29 -7.70 -10.88
C VAL A 143 -1.76 -6.30 -10.64
N GLY A 144 -0.46 -6.15 -10.33
CA GLY A 144 0.16 -4.86 -10.05
C GLY A 144 0.60 -4.70 -8.60
N LEU A 145 0.78 -3.44 -8.19
CA LEU A 145 1.29 -3.09 -6.87
C LEU A 145 0.16 -2.73 -5.90
N HIS A 146 0.28 -3.12 -4.63
CA HIS A 146 -0.74 -2.84 -3.61
C HIS A 146 -0.35 -1.66 -2.70
N ARG A 147 0.85 -1.71 -2.12
CA ARG A 147 1.40 -0.64 -1.28
C ARG A 147 2.87 -0.41 -1.61
N ILE A 148 3.33 0.81 -1.33
CA ILE A 148 4.69 1.24 -1.62
C ILE A 148 5.29 1.97 -0.44
N TRP A 149 6.60 1.78 -0.21
CA TRP A 149 7.44 2.50 0.72
C TRP A 149 8.60 3.18 -0.02
N TYR A 150 8.72 4.49 0.15
CA TYR A 150 9.74 5.32 -0.46
C TYR A 150 9.91 6.64 0.30
N THR A 151 11.06 6.81 0.93
CA THR A 151 11.38 7.98 1.77
C THR A 151 12.43 8.89 1.13
N GLY A 152 12.64 8.78 -0.19
CA GLY A 152 13.76 9.42 -0.89
C GLY A 152 14.92 8.46 -1.15
N GLY A 153 15.89 8.93 -1.94
CA GLY A 153 17.06 8.19 -2.35
C GLY A 153 16.80 7.24 -3.52
N ARG A 154 17.64 6.20 -3.63
CA ARG A 154 17.64 5.27 -4.78
C ARG A 154 16.62 4.14 -4.66
N TRP A 155 16.14 3.80 -3.46
CA TRP A 155 15.43 2.54 -3.24
C TRP A 155 13.98 2.77 -2.83
N ALA A 156 13.06 2.16 -3.59
CA ALA A 156 11.67 2.00 -3.22
C ALA A 156 11.35 0.51 -3.01
N TYR A 157 10.26 0.23 -2.30
CA TYR A 157 9.88 -1.12 -1.88
C TYR A 157 8.37 -1.25 -2.00
N ALA A 158 7.89 -2.38 -2.50
CA ALA A 158 6.46 -2.52 -2.73
C ALA A 158 5.94 -3.94 -2.52
N SER A 159 4.63 -4.01 -2.34
CA SER A 159 3.85 -5.24 -2.43
C SER A 159 3.42 -5.44 -3.87
N ALA A 160 3.74 -6.57 -4.49
CA ALA A 160 3.43 -6.85 -5.89
C ALA A 160 2.80 -8.22 -6.06
N LEU A 161 1.68 -8.31 -6.77
CA LEU A 161 1.09 -9.58 -7.17
C LEU A 161 1.42 -9.81 -8.65
N LEU A 162 2.52 -10.53 -8.88
CA LEU A 162 3.00 -10.88 -10.21
C LEU A 162 2.33 -12.17 -10.72
N THR A 163 2.43 -12.43 -12.03
CA THR A 163 1.83 -13.63 -12.63
C THR A 163 2.45 -14.89 -12.01
N GLY A 164 1.62 -15.88 -11.73
CA GLY A 164 2.10 -17.18 -11.24
C GLY A 164 2.36 -17.26 -9.74
N PHE A 165 1.96 -16.24 -8.98
CA PHE A 165 2.00 -16.24 -7.52
C PHE A 165 0.59 -16.32 -6.94
N THR A 166 0.41 -16.93 -5.77
CA THR A 166 -0.88 -17.00 -5.09
C THR A 166 -1.39 -15.62 -4.65
N ASP A 167 -0.51 -14.79 -4.10
CA ASP A 167 -0.84 -13.47 -3.54
C ASP A 167 0.39 -12.53 -3.56
N TYR A 168 0.24 -11.30 -3.05
CA TYR A 168 1.29 -10.28 -3.09
C TYR A 168 2.62 -10.77 -2.47
N MET A 169 3.74 -10.38 -3.09
CA MET A 169 5.11 -10.60 -2.62
C MET A 169 5.80 -9.27 -2.30
N PHE A 170 6.96 -9.33 -1.66
CA PHE A 170 7.84 -8.18 -1.49
C PHE A 170 8.72 -7.98 -2.72
N ILE A 171 8.84 -6.74 -3.18
CA ILE A 171 9.77 -6.36 -4.25
C ILE A 171 10.59 -5.14 -3.85
N THR A 172 11.80 -5.05 -4.40
CA THR A 172 12.66 -3.87 -4.34
C THR A 172 12.74 -3.22 -5.72
N ILE A 173 12.78 -1.90 -5.72
CA ILE A 173 12.74 -1.07 -6.93
C ILE A 173 13.93 -0.11 -6.92
N ASP A 174 14.75 -0.17 -7.96
CA ASP A 174 15.82 0.77 -8.25
C ASP A 174 15.26 2.04 -8.91
N MET A 175 15.40 3.17 -8.22
CA MET A 175 15.00 4.52 -8.63
C MET A 175 16.18 5.34 -9.16
N GLN A 176 17.31 4.72 -9.52
CA GLN A 176 18.49 5.42 -10.05
C GLN A 176 18.17 6.34 -11.25
N ASP A 177 17.24 5.90 -12.11
CA ASP A 177 16.58 6.72 -13.13
C ASP A 177 15.07 6.74 -12.84
N PRO A 178 14.52 7.78 -12.19
CA PRO A 178 13.10 7.84 -11.84
C PRO A 178 12.14 7.86 -13.04
N ALA A 179 12.63 8.19 -14.24
CA ALA A 179 11.82 8.07 -15.46
C ALA A 179 11.73 6.61 -15.95
N LYS A 180 12.62 5.74 -15.47
CA LYS A 180 12.69 4.31 -15.82
C LYS A 180 13.03 3.44 -14.59
N PRO A 181 12.17 3.39 -13.56
CA PRO A 181 12.40 2.55 -12.39
C PRO A 181 12.48 1.08 -12.77
N LYS A 182 13.21 0.28 -11.98
CA LYS A 182 13.41 -1.14 -12.26
C LYS A 182 13.15 -1.99 -11.02
N LEU A 183 12.30 -3.01 -11.15
CA LEU A 183 12.24 -4.08 -10.17
C LEU A 183 13.57 -4.85 -10.22
N VAL A 184 14.28 -4.94 -9.09
CA VAL A 184 15.59 -5.63 -9.02
C VAL A 184 15.67 -6.79 -8.04
N GLY A 185 14.78 -6.86 -7.06
CA GLY A 185 14.74 -7.94 -6.06
C GLY A 185 13.33 -8.34 -5.72
N LYS A 186 13.18 -9.58 -5.27
CA LYS A 186 11.90 -10.21 -4.91
C LYS A 186 12.10 -11.08 -3.68
N TRP A 187 11.08 -11.16 -2.84
CA TRP A 187 10.99 -12.15 -1.77
C TRP A 187 9.53 -12.51 -1.51
N TRP A 188 9.27 -13.80 -1.26
CA TRP A 188 7.95 -14.34 -0.95
C TRP A 188 8.06 -15.44 0.11
N ILE A 189 6.95 -15.72 0.80
CA ILE A 189 6.86 -16.88 1.68
C ILE A 189 6.86 -18.15 0.80
N PRO A 190 7.72 -19.16 1.07
CA PRO A 190 7.73 -20.41 0.32
C PRO A 190 6.33 -21.03 0.24
N GLY A 191 5.91 -21.40 -0.96
CA GLY A 191 4.55 -21.85 -1.26
C GLY A 191 3.77 -20.84 -2.10
N GLN A 192 4.19 -19.58 -2.19
CA GLN A 192 3.49 -18.57 -2.99
C GLN A 192 3.75 -18.73 -4.51
N ASN A 193 4.90 -19.24 -4.96
CA ASN A 193 5.28 -19.27 -6.38
C ASN A 193 4.82 -20.56 -7.09
N ILE A 194 3.52 -20.64 -7.36
CA ILE A 194 2.88 -21.80 -8.01
C ILE A 194 3.40 -22.04 -9.43
N ALA A 195 3.80 -20.99 -10.16
CA ALA A 195 4.38 -21.15 -11.50
C ALA A 195 5.75 -21.85 -11.48
N ALA A 196 6.49 -21.76 -10.38
CA ALA A 196 7.71 -22.53 -10.15
C ALA A 196 7.44 -23.94 -9.58
N GLY A 197 6.18 -24.32 -9.42
CA GLY A 197 5.78 -25.62 -8.85
C GLY A 197 5.78 -25.67 -7.33
N GLU A 198 5.90 -24.53 -6.64
CA GLU A 198 5.72 -24.47 -5.19
C GLU A 198 4.28 -24.83 -4.80
N LYS A 199 4.11 -25.36 -3.58
CA LYS A 199 2.80 -25.68 -3.01
C LYS A 199 2.64 -24.94 -1.69
N PRO A 200 1.56 -24.15 -1.52
CA PRO A 200 1.25 -23.53 -0.24
C PRO A 200 1.24 -24.54 0.91
N SER A 201 1.83 -24.18 2.04
CA SER A 201 1.67 -24.93 3.30
C SER A 201 0.38 -24.54 4.05
N TRP A 202 -0.40 -23.61 3.49
CA TRP A 202 -1.71 -23.16 3.95
C TRP A 202 -2.78 -23.47 2.90
N ASP A 203 -4.05 -23.33 3.28
CA ASP A 203 -5.17 -23.37 2.34
C ASP A 203 -5.36 -21.98 1.67
N PRO A 204 -5.00 -21.80 0.39
CA PRO A 204 -5.09 -20.50 -0.28
C PRO A 204 -6.52 -20.06 -0.60
N LEU A 205 -7.51 -20.97 -0.46
CA LEU A 205 -8.93 -20.65 -0.58
C LEU A 205 -9.51 -20.08 0.72
N LYS A 206 -8.75 -20.15 1.82
CA LYS A 206 -9.15 -19.70 3.15
C LYS A 206 -8.24 -18.61 3.71
N TRP A 207 -6.97 -18.63 3.35
CA TRP A 207 -5.96 -17.76 3.94
C TRP A 207 -5.17 -17.00 2.88
N ARG A 208 -4.98 -15.71 3.12
CA ARG A 208 -4.27 -14.80 2.24
C ARG A 208 -2.87 -14.54 2.79
N TYR A 209 -1.90 -15.28 2.28
CA TYR A 209 -0.49 -15.03 2.59
C TYR A 209 0.05 -13.96 1.62
N GLY A 210 -0.65 -12.83 1.53
CA GLY A 210 -0.25 -11.70 0.71
C GLY A 210 0.56 -10.69 1.52
N HIS A 211 1.74 -10.33 1.00
CA HIS A 211 2.51 -9.19 1.49
C HIS A 211 1.66 -7.92 1.36
N HIS A 212 1.21 -7.39 2.49
CA HIS A 212 0.35 -6.23 2.53
C HIS A 212 1.18 -4.94 2.49
N HIS A 213 2.11 -4.74 3.44
CA HIS A 213 3.01 -3.58 3.46
C HIS A 213 4.34 -3.91 4.14
N SER A 214 5.40 -3.21 3.73
CA SER A 214 6.66 -3.18 4.46
C SER A 214 7.08 -1.76 4.80
N VAL A 215 7.58 -1.56 6.01
CA VAL A 215 8.29 -0.35 6.43
C VAL A 215 9.77 -0.67 6.54
N ILE A 216 10.61 0.18 5.95
CA ILE A 216 12.05 -0.05 5.88
C ILE A 216 12.77 0.83 6.90
N SER A 217 13.70 0.24 7.64
CA SER A 217 14.61 0.96 8.53
C SER A 217 16.04 0.52 8.25
N GLY A 218 16.82 1.40 7.62
CA GLY A 218 18.17 1.09 7.16
C GLY A 218 18.16 -0.05 6.13
N ASP A 219 18.78 -1.17 6.50
CA ASP A 219 18.88 -2.40 5.69
C ASP A 219 17.88 -3.47 6.14
N THR A 220 16.87 -3.12 6.93
CA THR A 220 15.86 -4.07 7.43
C THR A 220 14.47 -3.72 6.92
N ALA A 221 13.80 -4.68 6.28
CA ALA A 221 12.39 -4.57 5.92
C ALA A 221 11.53 -5.28 6.96
N TYR A 222 10.58 -4.55 7.55
CA TYR A 222 9.57 -5.10 8.44
C TYR A 222 8.28 -5.24 7.64
N GLY A 223 7.91 -6.47 7.31
CA GLY A 223 6.82 -6.77 6.40
C GLY A 223 5.63 -7.45 7.09
N ALA A 224 4.44 -6.97 6.76
CA ALA A 224 3.17 -7.55 7.15
C ALA A 224 2.64 -8.43 6.01
N TRP A 225 2.48 -9.73 6.28
CA TRP A 225 1.75 -10.66 5.42
C TRP A 225 0.39 -10.94 6.05
N ARG A 226 -0.69 -10.66 5.34
CA ARG A 226 -2.06 -10.59 5.92
C ARG A 226 -2.37 -11.76 6.86
N ASP A 227 -2.31 -12.99 6.38
CA ASP A 227 -2.50 -14.20 7.20
C ASP A 227 -1.21 -15.00 7.41
N GLY A 228 -0.09 -14.50 6.89
CA GLY A 228 1.26 -15.02 7.13
C GLY A 228 2.00 -14.33 8.29
N SER A 229 1.36 -13.35 8.93
CA SER A 229 1.86 -12.54 10.05
C SER A 229 3.12 -11.72 9.70
N LEU A 230 4.17 -11.76 10.53
CA LEU A 230 5.34 -10.90 10.40
C LEU A 230 6.48 -11.60 9.66
N VAL A 231 7.03 -10.91 8.66
CA VAL A 231 8.28 -11.27 8.00
C VAL A 231 9.26 -10.10 8.18
N ILE A 232 10.48 -10.39 8.61
CA ILE A 232 11.58 -9.43 8.65
C ILE A 232 12.65 -9.89 7.66
N LEU A 233 13.05 -8.99 6.76
CA LEU A 233 14.06 -9.26 5.74
C LEU A 233 15.30 -8.38 5.91
N ASP A 234 16.47 -8.95 5.65
CA ASP A 234 17.68 -8.19 5.33
C ASP A 234 17.56 -7.74 3.87
N VAL A 235 17.67 -6.44 3.64
CA VAL A 235 17.65 -5.82 2.30
C VAL A 235 18.94 -5.07 2.01
N LYS A 236 20.06 -5.41 2.67
CA LYS A 236 21.38 -4.85 2.41
C LYS A 236 21.76 -5.00 0.94
N ASP A 237 21.66 -6.23 0.41
CA ASP A 237 21.61 -6.44 -1.03
C ASP A 237 20.16 -6.34 -1.51
N ARG A 238 19.80 -5.19 -2.10
CA ARG A 238 18.42 -4.97 -2.56
C ARG A 238 18.03 -5.90 -3.70
N ALA A 239 18.97 -6.49 -4.44
CA ALA A 239 18.65 -7.45 -5.48
C ALA A 239 18.32 -8.85 -4.90
N ASN A 240 18.82 -9.15 -3.69
CA ASN A 240 18.68 -10.44 -3.04
C ASN A 240 18.25 -10.28 -1.57
N PRO A 241 16.98 -9.91 -1.30
CA PRO A 241 16.49 -9.86 0.08
C PRO A 241 16.56 -11.23 0.76
N GLU A 242 17.01 -11.26 2.01
CA GLU A 242 17.19 -12.50 2.78
C GLU A 242 16.27 -12.53 4.01
N LEU A 243 15.76 -13.71 4.37
CA LEU A 243 14.91 -13.86 5.54
C LEU A 243 15.73 -13.73 6.83
N ILE A 244 15.33 -12.80 7.71
CA ILE A 244 15.82 -12.72 9.08
C ILE A 244 14.87 -13.51 10.01
N VAL A 245 13.58 -13.19 9.98
CA VAL A 245 12.55 -13.80 10.84
C VAL A 245 11.25 -13.97 10.07
N HIS A 246 10.62 -15.13 10.21
CA HIS A 246 9.19 -15.31 9.91
C HIS A 246 8.49 -15.73 11.20
N LYS A 247 7.63 -14.86 11.73
CA LYS A 247 6.88 -15.08 12.96
C LYS A 247 5.40 -15.17 12.66
N GLN A 248 4.87 -16.38 12.75
CA GLN A 248 3.46 -16.67 12.51
C GLN A 248 2.67 -16.73 13.82
N TRP A 249 1.53 -16.02 13.85
CA TRP A 249 0.55 -16.08 14.94
C TRP A 249 -0.88 -16.35 14.43
N SER A 250 -1.14 -16.19 13.13
CA SER A 250 -2.36 -16.66 12.49
C SER A 250 -2.09 -17.98 11.75
N PRO A 251 -2.75 -19.10 12.10
CA PRO A 251 -3.57 -19.36 13.31
C PRO A 251 -2.70 -19.48 14.61
N PRO A 252 -3.29 -19.42 15.83
CA PRO A 252 -4.73 -19.46 16.16
C PRO A 252 -5.43 -18.11 16.18
N PHE A 253 -4.72 -17.00 16.02
CA PHE A 253 -5.32 -15.68 15.93
C PHE A 253 -5.87 -15.42 14.53
N GLU A 254 -6.75 -14.43 14.41
CA GLU A 254 -7.63 -14.25 13.25
C GLU A 254 -6.96 -13.62 12.02
N GLY A 255 -5.68 -13.24 12.14
CA GLY A 255 -4.90 -12.65 11.04
C GLY A 255 -5.35 -11.23 10.69
N GLY A 256 -5.10 -10.82 9.44
CA GLY A 256 -5.25 -9.44 9.00
C GLY A 256 -4.04 -8.55 9.28
N THR A 257 -2.84 -9.13 9.47
CA THR A 257 -1.61 -8.38 9.73
C THR A 257 -1.34 -7.35 8.64
N HIS A 258 -1.35 -6.07 9.01
CA HIS A 258 -1.52 -4.97 8.07
C HIS A 258 -0.37 -3.97 8.12
N SER A 259 0.01 -3.46 9.29
CA SER A 259 0.97 -2.36 9.40
C SER A 259 2.05 -2.61 10.45
N PRO A 260 3.31 -2.80 10.04
CA PRO A 260 4.46 -2.77 10.94
C PRO A 260 4.95 -1.33 11.14
N LEU A 261 5.34 -1.01 12.37
CA LEU A 261 5.97 0.25 12.77
C LEU A 261 7.23 -0.07 13.60
N PRO A 262 8.40 -0.15 12.96
CA PRO A 262 9.67 -0.29 13.67
C PRO A 262 10.03 1.02 14.36
N ILE A 263 10.52 0.95 15.60
CA ILE A 263 11.02 2.06 16.40
C ILE A 263 12.43 1.70 16.89
N PRO A 264 13.45 1.73 15.99
CA PRO A 264 14.78 1.20 16.29
C PRO A 264 15.45 1.85 17.50
N ASN A 265 15.28 3.16 17.68
CA ASN A 265 15.84 3.91 18.81
C ASN A 265 15.31 3.46 20.17
N ARG A 266 14.21 2.70 20.20
CA ARG A 266 13.63 2.12 21.42
C ARG A 266 13.75 0.60 21.45
N ASN A 267 14.34 -0.01 20.42
CA ASN A 267 14.31 -1.45 20.20
C ASN A 267 12.88 -2.02 20.33
N LEU A 268 11.93 -1.41 19.62
CA LEU A 268 10.53 -1.83 19.62
C LEU A 268 10.02 -2.01 18.19
N LEU A 269 9.11 -2.96 18.01
CA LEU A 269 8.28 -3.09 16.82
C LEU A 269 6.81 -3.22 17.23
N LEU A 270 5.96 -2.36 16.68
CA LEU A 270 4.52 -2.50 16.77
C LEU A 270 3.99 -3.08 15.46
N VAL A 271 3.07 -4.04 15.53
CA VAL A 271 2.40 -4.58 14.32
C VAL A 271 0.91 -4.60 14.56
N GLY A 272 0.15 -3.89 13.72
CA GLY A 272 -1.31 -3.86 13.79
C GLY A 272 -1.94 -4.82 12.79
N ASP A 273 -2.93 -5.57 13.25
CA ASP A 273 -3.90 -6.25 12.38
C ASP A 273 -5.04 -5.28 12.00
N GLU A 274 -5.55 -5.37 10.77
CA GLU A 274 -6.67 -4.58 10.25
C GLU A 274 -7.99 -5.36 10.40
N GLY A 275 -9.04 -4.65 10.85
CA GLY A 275 -10.41 -5.14 10.90
C GLY A 275 -11.12 -4.81 9.61
N THR A 276 -11.73 -5.80 8.99
CA THR A 276 -12.43 -5.65 7.70
C THR A 276 -13.93 -5.87 7.82
N MET A 277 -14.43 -6.18 9.02
CA MET A 277 -15.85 -6.37 9.29
C MET A 277 -16.26 -5.65 10.57
N ASP A 278 -17.51 -5.20 10.61
CA ASP A 278 -18.10 -4.60 11.80
C ASP A 278 -18.26 -5.61 12.94
N ASP A 279 -18.40 -5.11 14.17
CA ASP A 279 -18.72 -5.89 15.37
C ASP A 279 -17.79 -7.10 15.62
N CYS A 280 -16.52 -7.00 15.18
CA CYS A 280 -15.51 -8.07 15.27
C CYS A 280 -15.95 -9.39 14.60
N GLN A 281 -16.78 -9.35 13.56
CA GLN A 281 -17.21 -10.56 12.84
C GLN A 281 -16.04 -11.31 12.17
N ASP A 282 -14.95 -10.60 11.85
CA ASP A 282 -13.68 -11.16 11.36
C ASP A 282 -12.65 -11.38 12.48
N GLY A 283 -13.09 -11.39 13.73
CA GLY A 283 -12.29 -11.67 14.91
C GLY A 283 -11.69 -10.43 15.58
N ILE A 284 -11.02 -10.66 16.72
CA ILE A 284 -10.38 -9.58 17.47
C ILE A 284 -9.04 -9.22 16.82
N LYS A 285 -8.94 -8.00 16.28
CA LYS A 285 -7.70 -7.48 15.71
C LYS A 285 -6.79 -6.94 16.79
N ARG A 286 -5.51 -7.34 16.73
CA ARG A 286 -4.55 -7.09 17.81
C ARG A 286 -3.47 -6.11 17.35
N ILE A 287 -2.88 -5.46 18.35
CA ILE A 287 -1.61 -4.75 18.20
C ILE A 287 -0.56 -5.59 18.92
N TRP A 288 0.37 -6.12 18.14
CA TRP A 288 1.49 -6.91 18.60
C TRP A 288 2.65 -5.99 18.96
N VAL A 289 3.31 -6.26 20.09
CA VAL A 289 4.48 -5.51 20.55
C VAL A 289 5.63 -6.49 20.68
N PHE A 290 6.76 -6.16 20.05
CA PHE A 290 8.01 -6.91 20.13
C PHE A 290 9.11 -5.99 20.66
N ASP A 291 10.01 -6.57 21.47
CA ASP A 291 11.23 -5.97 22.02
C ASP A 291 12.45 -6.88 21.80
#